data_AF-A0A7Z9V1W3-F1
#
_entry.id   AF-A0A7Z9V1W3-F1
#
_cell.length_a   1.000
_cell.length_b   1.000
_cell.length_c   1.000
_cell.angle_alpha   90.00
_cell.angle_beta   90.00
_cell.angle_gamma   90.00
#
_symmetry.space_group_name_H-M   'P 1'
#
loop_
_entity.id
_entity.type
_entity.pdbx_description
1 polymer ?
#
loop_
_entity_poly.entity_id
_entity_poly.type
_entity_poly.pdbx_seq_one_letter_code
_entity_poly.pdbx_strand_id
1 'polypeptide(L)'
;MNEDEKYLFDLMGYVIIPDALTDTEVKTCNQAIDHHTELLRERQDSLAGGSEALAGTSHRKDIGGMLSWDRPWCELFRQLLVHPKVSPYLDAILGECYRLDHGPGLIAMDEGTEGGTLHGGGVERPNFSEAYFFKDGRIYCGLTVVEFMLADEGPGDGGLGLIPGSHKANLSCPRAMKLYQEYQQYVIEVHAKAGDAVVFTETLTHGTLPWKAKHQRRALLYKFSPGFQAYSQGAHQVTYPDYIEDMTPEERAVMEAPHIRR
;
A
#
# COMPACT_ATOMS: atom_id res chain seq x y z
N MET A 1 -3.05 13.84 -10.66
CA MET A 1 -2.60 13.01 -11.81
C MET A 1 -2.83 13.78 -13.10
N ASN A 2 -1.80 13.97 -13.92
CA ASN A 2 -1.94 14.53 -15.27
C ASN A 2 -2.30 13.43 -16.29
N GLU A 3 -2.57 13.79 -17.55
CA GLU A 3 -3.01 12.82 -18.58
C GLU A 3 -1.94 11.75 -18.91
N ASP A 4 -0.65 12.11 -18.88
CA ASP A 4 0.44 11.16 -19.14
C ASP A 4 0.56 10.16 -17.98
N GLU A 5 0.51 10.63 -16.73
CA GLU A 5 0.49 9.78 -15.54
C GLU A 5 -0.73 8.85 -15.54
N LYS A 6 -1.89 9.34 -15.99
CA LYS A 6 -3.12 8.54 -16.11
C LYS A 6 -2.99 7.45 -17.17
N TYR A 7 -2.42 7.78 -18.32
CA TYR A 7 -2.10 6.78 -19.35
C TYR A 7 -1.11 5.74 -18.85
N LEU A 8 -0.03 6.17 -18.17
CA LEU A 8 0.98 5.28 -17.61
C LEU A 8 0.44 4.41 -16.48
N PHE A 9 -0.42 4.95 -15.61
CA PHE A 9 -1.11 4.17 -14.59
C PHE A 9 -2.02 3.12 -15.22
N ASP A 10 -2.75 3.45 -16.29
CA ASP A 10 -3.51 2.43 -17.01
C ASP A 10 -2.60 1.36 -17.62
N LEU A 11 -1.47 1.75 -18.22
CA LEU A 11 -0.53 0.83 -18.84
C LEU A 11 0.13 -0.10 -17.81
N MET A 12 0.60 0.45 -16.69
CA MET A 12 1.52 -0.22 -15.77
C MET A 12 0.85 -0.68 -14.47
N GLY A 13 -0.25 -0.05 -14.06
CA GLY A 13 -1.00 -0.34 -12.82
C GLY A 13 -0.46 0.35 -11.58
N TYR A 14 0.58 1.18 -11.72
CA TYR A 14 1.17 1.95 -10.62
C TYR A 14 1.74 3.29 -11.10
N VAL A 15 2.02 4.17 -10.13
CA VAL A 15 2.73 5.43 -10.30
C VAL A 15 3.59 5.70 -9.05
N ILE A 16 4.76 6.30 -9.25
CA ILE A 16 5.62 6.78 -8.18
C ILE A 16 5.47 8.30 -8.11
N ILE A 17 5.19 8.81 -6.91
CA ILE A 17 5.08 10.23 -6.59
C ILE A 17 6.37 10.63 -5.87
N PRO A 18 7.34 11.25 -6.55
CA PRO A 18 8.60 11.64 -5.93
C PRO A 18 8.38 12.74 -4.90
N ASP A 19 9.15 12.70 -3.82
CA ASP A 19 9.11 13.68 -2.73
C ASP A 19 7.68 13.91 -2.22
N ALA A 20 6.87 12.85 -2.16
CA ALA A 20 5.49 12.92 -1.69
C ALA A 20 5.43 13.49 -0.27
N LEU A 21 6.29 13.03 0.63
CA LEU A 21 6.50 13.55 1.96
C LEU A 21 7.78 14.38 2.01
N THR A 22 7.77 15.41 2.85
CA THR A 22 8.97 16.16 3.22
C THR A 22 9.86 15.38 4.19
N ASP A 23 11.15 15.72 4.26
CA ASP A 23 12.08 15.16 5.25
C ASP A 23 11.55 15.26 6.70
N THR A 24 10.83 16.35 7.01
CA THR A 24 10.22 16.57 8.32
C THR A 24 9.10 15.57 8.58
N GLU A 25 8.24 15.31 7.59
CA GLU A 25 7.16 14.32 7.70
C GLU A 25 7.72 12.91 7.84
N VAL A 26 8.70 12.54 7.00
CA VAL A 26 9.41 11.25 7.10
C VAL A 26 10.01 11.06 8.49
N LYS A 27 10.71 12.07 9.01
CA LYS A 27 11.31 12.03 10.34
C LYS A 27 10.25 11.90 11.44
N THR A 28 9.14 12.62 11.32
CA THR A 28 8.05 12.61 12.31
C THR A 28 7.38 11.23 12.35
N CYS A 29 7.07 10.64 11.19
CA CYS A 29 6.56 9.26 11.12
C CYS A 29 7.53 8.26 11.76
N ASN A 30 8.82 8.35 11.42
CA ASN A 30 9.84 7.46 11.97
C ASN A 30 9.97 7.59 13.49
N GLN A 31 9.94 8.81 14.04
CA GLN A 31 9.97 9.05 15.48
C GLN A 31 8.74 8.46 16.18
N ALA A 32 7.56 8.55 15.57
CA ALA A 32 6.33 7.96 16.11
C ALA A 32 6.37 6.43 16.11
N ILE A 33 6.93 5.83 15.06
CA ILE A 33 7.17 4.38 14.99
C ILE A 33 8.19 3.97 16.04
N ASP A 34 9.29 4.72 16.18
CA ASP A 34 10.34 4.42 17.15
C ASP A 34 9.79 4.48 18.59
N HIS A 35 8.92 5.46 18.89
CA HIS A 35 8.24 5.58 20.18
C HIS A 35 7.41 4.34 20.54
N HIS A 36 6.82 3.70 19.53
CA HIS A 36 5.97 2.51 19.67
C HIS A 36 6.67 1.22 19.22
N THR A 37 8.01 1.17 19.25
CA THR A 37 8.79 0.01 18.80
C THR A 37 8.40 -1.27 19.54
N GLU A 38 7.95 -1.16 20.78
CA GLU A 38 7.46 -2.28 21.58
C GLU A 38 6.17 -2.89 21.04
N LEU A 39 5.44 -2.23 20.13
CA LEU A 39 4.29 -2.78 19.41
C LEU A 39 4.70 -3.49 18.10
N LEU A 40 5.95 -3.35 17.66
CA LEU A 40 6.45 -4.02 16.47
C LEU A 40 6.52 -5.53 16.72
N ARG A 41 5.89 -6.33 15.85
CA ARG A 41 5.78 -7.79 16.00
C ARG A 41 6.29 -8.49 14.76
N GLU A 42 7.29 -9.34 14.93
CA GLU A 42 7.72 -10.26 13.89
C GLU A 42 6.64 -11.31 13.63
N ARG A 43 6.38 -11.59 12.35
CA ARG A 43 5.43 -12.63 11.95
C ARG A 43 5.92 -14.01 12.39
N GLN A 44 4.99 -14.85 12.83
CA GLN A 44 5.30 -16.25 13.16
C GLN A 44 5.34 -17.14 11.92
N ASP A 45 4.51 -16.81 10.92
CA ASP A 45 4.40 -17.51 9.65
C ASP A 45 5.29 -16.89 8.58
N SER A 46 5.89 -17.76 7.77
CA SER A 46 6.65 -17.34 6.59
C SER A 46 5.72 -16.97 5.44
N LEU A 47 6.03 -15.86 4.77
CA LEU A 47 5.34 -15.38 3.57
C LEU A 47 6.02 -15.84 2.28
N ALA A 48 7.20 -16.45 2.37
CA ALA A 48 7.96 -16.94 1.22
C ALA A 48 7.26 -18.09 0.46
N GLY A 49 6.20 -18.68 1.03
CA GLY A 49 5.42 -19.73 0.38
C GLY A 49 6.22 -21.02 0.10
N GLY A 50 7.29 -21.25 0.88
CA GLY A 50 8.25 -22.34 0.66
C GLY A 50 9.20 -22.11 -0.52
N SER A 51 9.29 -20.89 -1.06
CA SER A 51 10.24 -20.56 -2.11
C SER A 51 11.62 -20.26 -1.55
N GLU A 52 12.64 -20.99 -2.01
CA GLU A 52 14.04 -20.69 -1.70
C GLU A 52 14.47 -19.31 -2.22
N ALA A 53 13.90 -18.85 -3.35
CA ALA A 53 14.21 -17.54 -3.94
C ALA A 53 13.69 -16.36 -3.11
N LEU A 54 12.69 -16.60 -2.26
CA LEU A 54 12.13 -15.60 -1.33
C LEU A 54 12.60 -15.83 0.11
N ALA A 55 13.38 -16.87 0.39
CA ALA A 55 13.78 -17.20 1.75
C ALA A 55 14.69 -16.13 2.36
N GLY A 56 14.63 -16.02 3.69
CA GLY A 56 15.47 -15.14 4.50
C GLY A 56 15.78 -15.76 5.85
N THR A 57 16.53 -15.03 6.69
CA THR A 57 16.94 -15.44 8.04
C THR A 57 15.97 -14.98 9.12
N SER A 58 15.03 -14.10 8.79
CA SER A 58 13.99 -13.56 9.67
C SER A 58 12.71 -13.29 8.89
N HIS A 59 11.61 -13.07 9.59
CA HIS A 59 10.34 -12.68 9.00
C HIS A 59 10.12 -11.18 9.12
N ARG A 60 9.23 -10.64 8.28
CA ARG A 60 8.87 -9.22 8.37
C ARG A 60 8.21 -8.91 9.71
N LYS A 61 8.31 -7.65 10.11
CA LYS A 61 7.65 -7.12 11.30
C LYS A 61 6.51 -6.20 10.92
N ASP A 62 5.38 -6.37 11.58
CA ASP A 62 4.17 -5.58 11.34
C ASP A 62 3.86 -4.73 12.60
N ILE A 63 3.39 -3.50 12.40
CA ILE A 63 2.77 -2.66 13.43
C ILE A 63 1.58 -1.92 12.82
N GLY A 64 0.56 -1.66 13.63
CA GLY A 64 -0.67 -0.97 13.22
C GLY A 64 -1.20 -0.07 14.34
N GLY A 65 -2.42 0.45 14.16
CA GLY A 65 -3.09 1.27 15.18
C GLY A 65 -2.64 2.73 15.22
N MET A 66 -1.89 3.20 14.23
CA MET A 66 -1.32 4.56 14.25
C MET A 66 -2.37 5.66 14.35
N LEU A 67 -3.57 5.46 13.78
CA LEU A 67 -4.65 6.45 13.88
C LEU A 67 -5.19 6.60 15.30
N SER A 68 -5.01 5.58 16.15
CA SER A 68 -5.47 5.55 17.54
C SER A 68 -4.37 5.81 18.57
N TRP A 69 -3.12 6.01 18.14
CA TRP A 69 -2.05 6.39 19.08
C TRP A 69 -2.35 7.71 19.78
N ASP A 70 -1.75 7.91 20.94
CA ASP A 70 -1.86 9.16 21.68
C ASP A 70 -1.23 10.32 20.91
N ARG A 71 -1.71 11.53 21.16
CA ARG A 71 -1.08 12.73 20.61
C ARG A 71 0.31 12.92 21.24
N PRO A 72 1.33 13.31 20.45
CA PRO A 72 1.25 13.75 19.06
C PRO A 72 1.42 12.64 18.02
N TRP A 73 1.60 11.38 18.43
CA TRP A 73 2.09 10.30 17.58
C TRP A 73 1.11 9.84 16.50
N CYS A 74 -0.19 10.10 16.64
CA CYS A 74 -1.19 9.79 15.62
C CYS A 74 -1.34 10.87 14.54
N GLU A 75 -0.97 12.13 14.82
CA GLU A 75 -1.38 13.30 14.03
C GLU A 75 -0.97 13.20 12.56
N LEU A 76 0.31 12.93 12.30
CA LEU A 76 0.78 12.84 10.92
C LEU A 76 0.14 11.68 10.17
N PHE A 77 -0.07 10.52 10.81
CA PHE A 77 -0.74 9.38 10.17
C PHE A 77 -2.21 9.68 9.80
N ARG A 78 -2.88 10.56 10.54
CA ARG A 78 -4.23 11.05 10.20
C ARG A 78 -4.18 12.02 9.02
N GLN A 79 -3.23 12.96 9.04
CA GLN A 79 -3.02 13.91 7.93
C GLN A 79 -2.70 13.19 6.61
N LEU A 80 -1.99 12.06 6.66
CA LEU A 80 -1.69 11.24 5.48
C LEU A 80 -2.94 10.67 4.79
N LEU A 81 -4.08 10.57 5.48
CA LEU A 81 -5.36 10.13 4.88
C LEU A 81 -5.83 11.06 3.76
N VAL A 82 -5.44 12.34 3.83
CA VAL A 82 -5.83 13.40 2.88
C VAL A 82 -4.62 14.17 2.34
N HIS A 83 -3.45 13.52 2.28
CA HIS A 83 -2.19 14.17 1.93
C HIS A 83 -2.26 14.93 0.59
N PRO A 84 -1.93 16.24 0.52
CA PRO A 84 -2.21 17.08 -0.65
C PRO A 84 -1.48 16.65 -1.94
N LYS A 85 -0.34 15.96 -1.83
CA LYS A 85 0.35 15.40 -3.01
C LYS A 85 -0.21 14.05 -3.48
N VAL A 86 -0.95 13.33 -2.63
CA VAL A 86 -1.44 11.98 -2.92
C VAL A 86 -2.94 11.95 -3.21
N SER A 87 -3.76 12.73 -2.47
CA SER A 87 -5.21 12.83 -2.68
C SER A 87 -5.61 13.06 -4.16
N PRO A 88 -4.94 13.94 -4.93
CA PRO A 88 -5.29 14.12 -6.35
C PRO A 88 -5.07 12.89 -7.24
N TYR A 89 -4.26 11.92 -6.81
CA TYR A 89 -4.11 10.63 -7.48
C TYR A 89 -5.24 9.69 -7.07
N LEU A 90 -5.57 9.64 -5.77
CA LEU A 90 -6.69 8.86 -5.27
C LEU A 90 -8.02 9.30 -5.91
N ASP A 91 -8.28 10.61 -6.02
CA ASP A 91 -9.48 11.13 -6.68
C ASP A 91 -9.55 10.71 -8.15
N ALA A 92 -8.42 10.70 -8.86
CA ALA A 92 -8.36 10.30 -10.26
C ALA A 92 -8.58 8.78 -10.46
N ILE A 93 -8.14 7.96 -9.51
CA ILE A 93 -8.18 6.48 -9.60
C ILE A 93 -9.49 5.92 -9.03
N LEU A 94 -9.95 6.42 -7.89
CA LEU A 94 -11.09 5.90 -7.13
C LEU A 94 -12.36 6.76 -7.30
N GLY A 95 -12.21 7.98 -7.84
CA GLY A 95 -13.23 9.01 -7.83
C GLY A 95 -13.15 9.89 -6.58
N GLU A 96 -13.83 11.03 -6.65
CA GLU A 96 -14.00 11.93 -5.50
C GLU A 96 -14.64 11.17 -4.32
N CYS A 97 -14.29 11.61 -3.11
CA CYS A 97 -14.78 10.99 -1.88
C CYS A 97 -14.36 9.51 -1.78
N TYR A 98 -13.07 9.21 -1.97
CA TYR A 98 -12.50 7.92 -1.60
C TYR A 98 -12.58 7.70 -0.07
N ARG A 99 -12.48 6.45 0.37
CA ARG A 99 -12.45 6.09 1.78
C ARG A 99 -11.26 5.21 2.11
N LEU A 100 -10.80 5.27 3.36
CA LEU A 100 -9.89 4.27 3.89
C LEU A 100 -10.64 2.95 3.99
N ASP A 101 -10.14 1.93 3.31
CA ASP A 101 -10.64 0.57 3.46
C ASP A 101 -10.02 -0.07 4.69
N HIS A 102 -8.68 -0.13 4.73
CA HIS A 102 -7.94 -0.63 5.87
C HIS A 102 -6.50 -0.08 5.93
N GLY A 103 -5.91 -0.21 7.12
CA GLY A 103 -4.63 0.41 7.48
C GLY A 103 -4.82 1.65 8.34
N PRO A 104 -3.79 2.51 8.48
CA PRO A 104 -2.40 2.26 8.10
C PRO A 104 -1.81 1.04 8.80
N GLY A 105 -0.88 0.39 8.10
CA GLY A 105 0.02 -0.61 8.69
C GLY A 105 1.43 -0.37 8.18
N LEU A 106 2.42 -0.54 9.05
CA LEU A 106 3.82 -0.46 8.69
C LEU A 106 4.38 -1.87 8.54
N ILE A 107 5.08 -2.09 7.43
CA ILE A 107 5.96 -3.23 7.23
C ILE A 107 7.39 -2.78 7.51
N ALA A 108 8.06 -3.44 8.45
CA ALA A 108 9.47 -3.29 8.72
C ALA A 108 10.25 -4.57 8.41
N MET A 109 11.42 -4.42 7.80
CA MET A 109 12.31 -5.54 7.44
C MET A 109 13.73 -5.19 7.83
N ASP A 110 14.40 -6.08 8.54
CA ASP A 110 15.82 -5.95 8.85
C ASP A 110 16.64 -6.69 7.78
N GLU A 111 17.96 -6.46 7.74
CA GLU A 111 18.83 -7.16 6.80
C GLU A 111 18.62 -8.68 6.90
N GLY A 112 18.38 -9.34 5.75
CA GLY A 112 18.16 -10.78 5.66
C GLY A 112 16.70 -11.21 5.85
N THR A 113 15.75 -10.29 6.08
CA THR A 113 14.33 -10.63 6.13
C THR A 113 13.85 -11.24 4.81
N GLU A 114 13.08 -12.31 4.89
CA GLU A 114 12.51 -13.00 3.73
C GLU A 114 11.56 -12.11 2.93
N GLY A 115 11.33 -12.48 1.66
CA GLY A 115 10.29 -11.90 0.84
C GLY A 115 8.91 -12.54 1.09
N GLY A 116 7.91 -11.98 0.42
CA GLY A 116 6.55 -12.51 0.36
C GLY A 116 6.18 -12.94 -1.04
N THR A 117 5.44 -14.04 -1.15
CA THR A 117 4.89 -14.53 -2.43
C THR A 117 4.12 -13.40 -3.12
N LEU A 118 4.39 -13.18 -4.41
CA LEU A 118 3.66 -12.17 -5.17
C LEU A 118 2.19 -12.58 -5.27
N HIS A 119 1.29 -11.62 -5.13
CA HIS A 119 -0.16 -11.81 -5.07
C HIS A 119 -0.87 -10.62 -5.72
N GLY A 120 -2.20 -10.71 -5.84
CA GLY A 120 -2.99 -9.81 -6.68
C GLY A 120 -3.13 -10.36 -8.10
N GLY A 121 -3.28 -9.50 -9.09
CA GLY A 121 -3.54 -9.88 -10.48
C GLY A 121 -5.02 -9.78 -10.87
N GLY A 122 -5.28 -9.44 -12.14
CA GLY A 122 -6.63 -9.16 -12.66
C GLY A 122 -7.63 -10.34 -12.69
N VAL A 123 -7.21 -11.58 -12.41
CA VAL A 123 -8.05 -12.79 -12.59
C VAL A 123 -8.52 -13.40 -11.27
N GLU A 124 -7.97 -12.98 -10.13
CA GLU A 124 -8.10 -13.76 -8.89
C GLU A 124 -9.43 -13.51 -8.12
N ARG A 125 -10.40 -12.76 -8.67
CA ARG A 125 -11.61 -12.36 -7.91
C ARG A 125 -12.92 -12.63 -8.66
N PRO A 126 -13.91 -13.29 -8.03
CA PRO A 126 -15.25 -13.50 -8.59
C PRO A 126 -16.18 -12.28 -8.43
N ASN A 127 -15.67 -11.13 -7.97
CA ASN A 127 -16.44 -9.93 -7.66
C ASN A 127 -15.68 -8.65 -8.05
N PHE A 128 -16.34 -7.49 -7.93
CA PHE A 128 -15.77 -6.19 -8.30
C PHE A 128 -15.02 -5.48 -7.15
N SER A 129 -14.72 -6.17 -6.05
CA SER A 129 -14.13 -5.55 -4.85
C SER A 129 -12.74 -4.93 -5.08
N GLU A 130 -11.97 -5.49 -6.00
CA GLU A 130 -10.64 -5.00 -6.38
C GLU A 130 -10.56 -4.63 -7.88
N ALA A 131 -11.64 -4.81 -8.65
CA ALA A 131 -11.60 -4.79 -10.11
C ALA A 131 -10.96 -3.52 -10.69
N TYR A 132 -10.24 -3.71 -11.80
CA TYR A 132 -9.67 -2.63 -12.60
C TYR A 132 -10.23 -2.64 -14.02
N PHE A 133 -10.76 -1.51 -14.48
CA PHE A 133 -11.03 -1.29 -15.90
C PHE A 133 -11.01 0.21 -16.24
N PHE A 134 -10.62 0.51 -17.47
CA PHE A 134 -10.67 1.87 -18.01
C PHE A 134 -11.82 1.97 -19.01
N LYS A 135 -12.75 2.89 -18.77
CA LYS A 135 -13.91 3.09 -19.64
C LYS A 135 -14.34 4.54 -19.62
N ASP A 136 -14.66 5.07 -20.80
CA ASP A 136 -15.18 6.43 -20.96
C ASP A 136 -14.29 7.50 -20.32
N GLY A 137 -12.98 7.41 -20.57
CA GLY A 137 -12.01 8.36 -20.01
C GLY A 137 -11.77 8.23 -18.50
N ARG A 138 -12.30 7.21 -17.83
CA ARG A 138 -12.23 7.04 -16.38
C ARG A 138 -11.64 5.69 -15.98
N ILE A 139 -10.83 5.72 -14.91
CA ILE A 139 -10.37 4.53 -14.20
C ILE A 139 -11.49 4.09 -13.23
N TYR A 140 -11.79 2.81 -13.23
CA TYR A 140 -12.58 2.15 -12.21
C TYR A 140 -11.67 1.17 -11.50
N CYS A 141 -11.39 1.44 -10.23
CA CYS A 141 -10.53 0.65 -9.38
C CYS A 141 -11.24 0.37 -8.04
N GLY A 142 -11.28 -0.89 -7.61
CA GLY A 142 -11.95 -1.28 -6.37
C GLY A 142 -11.12 -1.08 -5.10
N LEU A 143 -9.80 -1.22 -5.21
CA LEU A 143 -8.86 -1.11 -4.10
C LEU A 143 -7.51 -0.59 -4.61
N THR A 144 -7.01 0.47 -4.00
CA THR A 144 -5.73 1.11 -4.33
C THR A 144 -4.86 1.17 -3.08
N VAL A 145 -3.62 0.75 -3.22
CA VAL A 145 -2.59 0.84 -2.18
C VAL A 145 -1.80 2.13 -2.38
N VAL A 146 -1.55 2.84 -1.27
CA VAL A 146 -0.52 3.87 -1.18
C VAL A 146 0.52 3.37 -0.19
N GLU A 147 1.74 3.19 -0.67
CA GLU A 147 2.90 2.83 0.13
C GLU A 147 3.83 4.05 0.22
N PHE A 148 3.86 4.67 1.41
CA PHE A 148 4.79 5.74 1.71
C PHE A 148 6.13 5.14 2.15
N MET A 149 7.20 5.54 1.46
CA MET A 149 8.56 5.09 1.76
C MET A 149 9.10 5.92 2.92
N LEU A 150 9.34 5.29 4.08
CA LEU A 150 9.94 5.95 5.25
C LEU A 150 11.43 5.62 5.42
N ALA A 151 11.96 4.79 4.53
CA ALA A 151 13.38 4.49 4.34
C ALA A 151 13.64 4.30 2.84
N ASP A 152 14.89 4.43 2.41
CA ASP A 152 15.27 4.23 1.00
C ASP A 152 15.07 2.77 0.57
N GLU A 153 14.70 2.54 -0.69
CA GLU A 153 14.72 1.23 -1.34
C GLU A 153 15.55 1.37 -2.61
N GLY A 154 16.83 0.97 -2.54
CA GLY A 154 17.79 1.09 -3.64
C GLY A 154 17.84 -0.15 -4.54
N PRO A 155 18.59 -0.08 -5.66
CA PRO A 155 18.78 -1.23 -6.53
C PRO A 155 19.45 -2.42 -5.85
N GLY A 156 18.75 -3.56 -5.79
CA GLY A 156 19.23 -4.80 -5.20
C GLY A 156 18.98 -4.93 -3.69
N ASP A 157 18.36 -3.93 -3.06
CA ASP A 157 18.01 -3.95 -1.64
C ASP A 157 16.81 -4.86 -1.34
N GLY A 158 15.97 -5.16 -2.35
CA GLY A 158 14.71 -5.88 -2.20
C GLY A 158 13.53 -4.92 -2.08
N GLY A 159 12.58 -5.22 -1.18
CA GLY A 159 11.45 -4.32 -0.95
C GLY A 159 10.30 -4.53 -1.93
N LEU A 160 9.62 -3.47 -2.36
CA LEU A 160 8.41 -3.62 -3.18
C LEU A 160 8.73 -4.17 -4.58
N GLY A 161 8.11 -5.29 -4.93
CA GLY A 161 8.17 -5.90 -6.26
C GLY A 161 6.83 -5.82 -6.98
N LEU A 162 6.83 -5.42 -8.26
CA LEU A 162 5.62 -5.25 -9.08
C LEU A 162 5.74 -6.00 -10.43
N ILE A 163 4.63 -6.48 -10.99
CA ILE A 163 4.57 -7.00 -12.36
C ILE A 163 3.71 -6.05 -13.20
N PRO A 164 4.30 -5.10 -13.95
CA PRO A 164 3.53 -4.12 -14.70
C PRO A 164 2.54 -4.75 -15.70
N GLY A 165 1.34 -4.17 -15.78
CA GLY A 165 0.29 -4.64 -16.70
C GLY A 165 -0.51 -5.85 -16.21
N SER A 166 -0.10 -6.51 -15.13
CA SER A 166 -0.77 -7.70 -14.59
C SER A 166 -2.16 -7.42 -13.98
N HIS A 167 -2.48 -6.15 -13.68
CA HIS A 167 -3.82 -5.69 -13.29
C HIS A 167 -4.87 -5.83 -14.39
N LYS A 168 -4.44 -5.92 -15.65
CA LYS A 168 -5.30 -6.18 -16.81
C LYS A 168 -5.18 -7.60 -17.36
N ALA A 169 -4.39 -8.46 -16.71
CA ALA A 169 -4.21 -9.83 -17.17
C ALA A 169 -5.53 -10.61 -17.08
N ASN A 170 -5.85 -11.36 -18.14
CA ASN A 170 -7.00 -12.28 -18.18
C ASN A 170 -6.60 -13.74 -17.91
N LEU A 171 -5.32 -13.99 -17.60
CA LEU A 171 -4.78 -15.28 -17.20
C LEU A 171 -4.07 -15.16 -15.84
N SER A 172 -4.14 -16.20 -15.02
CA SER A 172 -3.47 -16.21 -13.72
C SER A 172 -1.96 -16.06 -13.86
N CYS A 173 -1.35 -15.28 -12.97
CA CYS A 173 0.11 -15.18 -12.89
C CYS A 173 0.69 -16.59 -12.62
N PRO A 174 1.69 -17.05 -13.41
CA PRO A 174 2.31 -18.36 -13.21
C PRO A 174 2.81 -18.53 -11.78
N ARG A 175 2.54 -19.70 -11.17
CA ARG A 175 2.96 -19.96 -9.78
C ARG A 175 4.46 -19.79 -9.56
N ALA A 176 5.29 -20.21 -10.51
CA ALA A 176 6.75 -20.04 -10.44
C ALA A 176 7.17 -18.55 -10.41
N MET A 177 6.43 -17.68 -11.12
CA MET A 177 6.65 -16.24 -11.08
C MET A 177 6.20 -15.63 -9.74
N LYS A 178 5.04 -16.05 -9.21
CA LYS A 178 4.57 -15.63 -7.87
C LYS A 178 5.53 -16.01 -6.76
N LEU A 179 6.18 -17.17 -6.88
CA LEU A 179 7.21 -17.64 -5.96
C LEU A 179 8.60 -17.07 -6.26
N TYR A 180 8.74 -16.19 -7.26
CA TYR A 180 10.01 -15.60 -7.67
C TYR A 180 11.09 -16.62 -8.09
N GLN A 181 10.67 -17.79 -8.58
CA GLN A 181 11.54 -18.89 -9.01
C GLN A 181 11.92 -18.80 -10.49
N GLU A 182 11.00 -18.28 -11.31
CA GLU A 182 11.21 -18.03 -12.74
C GLU A 182 10.63 -16.66 -13.13
N TYR A 183 11.02 -16.15 -14.31
CA TYR A 183 10.49 -14.93 -14.90
C TYR A 183 10.79 -13.63 -14.12
N GLN A 184 11.84 -13.63 -13.31
CA GLN A 184 12.24 -12.47 -12.48
C GLN A 184 12.51 -11.22 -13.32
N GLN A 185 12.90 -11.36 -14.60
CA GLN A 185 13.12 -10.24 -15.52
C GLN A 185 11.85 -9.41 -15.83
N TYR A 186 10.67 -9.92 -15.49
CA TYR A 186 9.38 -9.21 -15.64
C TYR A 186 8.83 -8.70 -14.29
N VAL A 187 9.53 -8.94 -13.19
CA VAL A 187 9.24 -8.37 -11.88
C VAL A 187 10.14 -7.16 -11.70
N ILE A 188 9.56 -5.98 -11.56
CA ILE A 188 10.27 -4.75 -11.27
C ILE A 188 10.45 -4.64 -9.77
N GLU A 189 11.70 -4.54 -9.33
CA GLU A 189 12.05 -4.02 -8.01
C GLU A 189 11.86 -2.51 -8.04
N VAL A 190 11.02 -1.98 -7.15
CA VAL A 190 10.78 -0.53 -7.07
C VAL A 190 11.97 0.11 -6.39
N HIS A 191 12.52 1.14 -7.03
CA HIS A 191 13.58 1.96 -6.44
C HIS A 191 12.99 3.32 -6.06
N ALA A 192 13.01 3.64 -4.78
CA ALA A 192 12.38 4.83 -4.24
C ALA A 192 13.18 5.34 -3.04
N LYS A 193 13.10 6.64 -2.77
CA LYS A 193 13.73 7.25 -1.60
C LYS A 193 12.74 7.42 -0.47
N ALA A 194 13.25 7.53 0.75
CA ALA A 194 12.46 7.99 1.87
C ALA A 194 11.81 9.34 1.51
N GLY A 195 10.48 9.40 1.63
CA GLY A 195 9.67 10.53 1.20
C GLY A 195 8.87 10.29 -0.08
N ASP A 196 9.26 9.33 -0.92
CA ASP A 196 8.45 8.96 -2.08
C ASP A 196 7.18 8.21 -1.66
N ALA A 197 6.15 8.26 -2.50
CA ALA A 197 4.98 7.39 -2.37
C ALA A 197 4.77 6.56 -3.65
N VAL A 198 4.48 5.28 -3.49
CA VAL A 198 4.10 4.39 -4.58
C VAL A 198 2.60 4.14 -4.48
N VAL A 199 1.86 4.46 -5.55
CA VAL A 199 0.41 4.23 -5.65
C VAL A 199 0.17 3.15 -6.69
N PHE A 200 -0.54 2.09 -6.32
CA PHE A 200 -0.84 0.99 -7.24
C PHE A 200 -2.20 0.36 -6.97
N THR A 201 -2.83 -0.19 -8.01
CA THR A 201 -4.07 -0.97 -7.82
C THR A 201 -3.76 -2.32 -7.17
N GLU A 202 -4.61 -2.79 -6.25
CA GLU A 202 -4.44 -4.13 -5.63
C GLU A 202 -4.43 -5.26 -6.68
N THR A 203 -5.12 -5.05 -7.81
CA THR A 203 -5.09 -6.01 -8.93
C THR A 203 -3.76 -6.06 -9.66
N LEU A 204 -2.82 -5.15 -9.42
CA LEU A 204 -1.46 -5.30 -9.89
C LEU A 204 -0.80 -6.44 -9.11
N THR A 205 -0.27 -7.45 -9.79
CA THR A 205 0.49 -8.48 -9.08
C THR A 205 1.73 -7.85 -8.46
N HIS A 206 1.82 -7.96 -7.14
CA HIS A 206 2.83 -7.29 -6.34
C HIS A 206 3.24 -8.18 -5.16
N GLY A 207 4.33 -7.82 -4.49
CA GLY A 207 4.77 -8.48 -3.27
C GLY A 207 6.05 -7.86 -2.76
N THR A 208 6.72 -8.55 -1.85
CA THR A 208 7.94 -8.04 -1.22
C THR A 208 9.10 -8.96 -1.55
N LEU A 209 10.18 -8.42 -2.10
CA LEU A 209 11.41 -9.14 -2.35
C LEU A 209 12.27 -9.21 -1.07
N PRO A 210 13.11 -10.25 -0.90
CA PRO A 210 13.95 -10.40 0.29
C PRO A 210 14.83 -9.17 0.53
N TRP A 211 14.89 -8.72 1.78
CA TRP A 211 15.57 -7.48 2.13
C TRP A 211 17.06 -7.71 2.38
N LYS A 212 17.89 -6.95 1.67
CA LYS A 212 19.36 -7.08 1.66
C LYS A 212 20.08 -5.80 2.07
N ALA A 213 19.37 -4.67 2.18
CA ALA A 213 19.97 -3.42 2.60
C ALA A 213 20.49 -3.50 4.04
N LYS A 214 21.49 -2.66 4.35
CA LYS A 214 22.12 -2.57 5.68
C LYS A 214 21.31 -1.78 6.70
N HIS A 215 20.24 -1.12 6.29
CA HIS A 215 19.32 -0.41 7.17
C HIS A 215 17.95 -1.10 7.17
N GLN A 216 17.12 -0.76 8.14
CA GLN A 216 15.76 -1.28 8.22
C GLN A 216 14.91 -0.69 7.09
N ARG A 217 14.16 -1.54 6.38
CA ARG A 217 13.07 -1.11 5.51
C ARG A 217 11.91 -0.60 6.38
N ARG A 218 11.28 0.51 6.00
CA ARG A 218 10.06 1.01 6.65
C ARG A 218 9.11 1.50 5.60
N ALA A 219 8.06 0.72 5.34
CA ALA A 219 7.06 1.07 4.35
C ALA A 219 5.68 1.13 5.00
N LEU A 220 5.03 2.28 4.87
CA LEU A 220 3.76 2.59 5.50
C LEU A 220 2.64 2.50 4.47
N LEU A 221 1.75 1.51 4.64
CA LEU A 221 0.74 1.17 3.65
C LEU A 221 -0.66 1.60 4.11
N TYR A 222 -1.34 2.34 3.24
CA TYR A 222 -2.76 2.64 3.32
C TYR A 222 -3.49 2.00 2.15
N LYS A 223 -4.69 1.47 2.38
CA LYS A 223 -5.53 0.91 1.32
C LYS A 223 -6.83 1.67 1.24
N PHE A 224 -7.14 2.19 0.06
CA PHE A 224 -8.29 3.03 -0.20
C PHE A 224 -9.22 2.40 -1.22
N SER A 225 -10.52 2.60 -1.01
CA SER A 225 -11.58 2.17 -1.93
C SER A 225 -12.44 3.37 -2.36
N PRO A 226 -13.24 3.24 -3.43
CA PRO A 226 -14.27 4.21 -3.74
C PRO A 226 -15.22 4.36 -2.54
N GLY A 227 -15.74 5.57 -2.31
CA GLY A 227 -16.57 5.87 -1.14
C GLY A 227 -17.81 4.98 -0.96
N PHE A 228 -18.29 4.35 -2.03
CA PHE A 228 -19.47 3.48 -2.04
C PHE A 228 -19.16 1.98 -1.81
N GLN A 229 -17.89 1.60 -1.64
CA GLN A 229 -17.46 0.20 -1.55
C GLN A 229 -16.53 -0.03 -0.35
N ALA A 230 -16.60 -1.22 0.21
CA ALA A 230 -15.58 -1.76 1.11
C ALA A 230 -15.13 -3.13 0.62
N TYR A 231 -13.84 -3.39 0.74
CA TYR A 231 -13.23 -4.72 0.63
C TYR A 231 -13.20 -5.41 2.00
N SER A 232 -12.84 -4.68 3.06
CA SER A 232 -12.76 -5.23 4.42
C SER A 232 -14.13 -5.59 5.01
N GLN A 233 -14.17 -6.60 5.89
CA GLN A 233 -15.37 -6.94 6.66
C GLN A 233 -15.78 -5.80 7.61
N GLY A 234 -17.09 -5.61 7.84
CA GLY A 234 -17.63 -4.68 8.83
C GLY A 234 -19.00 -5.12 9.35
N ALA A 235 -19.24 -4.97 10.65
CA ALA A 235 -20.52 -5.34 11.27
C ALA A 235 -21.65 -4.40 10.81
N HIS A 236 -22.88 -4.92 10.75
CA HIS A 236 -24.13 -4.19 10.44
C HIS A 236 -24.48 -3.04 11.41
N GLN A 237 -23.56 -2.67 12.30
CA GLN A 237 -23.62 -1.51 13.18
C GLN A 237 -22.41 -0.63 12.86
N VAL A 238 -22.66 0.50 12.19
CA VAL A 238 -21.63 1.52 11.96
C VAL A 238 -21.25 2.10 13.32
N THR A 239 -20.11 1.67 13.85
CA THR A 239 -19.49 2.25 15.04
C THR A 239 -18.15 2.83 14.60
N TYR A 240 -17.92 4.08 15.01
CA TYR A 240 -16.66 4.77 14.76
C TYR A 240 -15.83 4.68 16.03
N PRO A 241 -14.54 4.34 15.96
CA PRO A 241 -13.64 4.49 17.09
C PRO A 241 -13.66 5.94 17.61
N ASP A 242 -13.59 6.11 18.93
CA ASP A 242 -13.70 7.42 19.60
C ASP A 242 -12.71 8.46 19.03
N TYR A 243 -11.53 8.01 18.57
CA TYR A 243 -10.51 8.89 18.00
C TYR A 243 -10.94 9.62 16.72
N ILE A 244 -12.00 9.16 16.04
CA ILE A 244 -12.55 9.82 14.85
C ILE A 244 -13.22 11.16 15.21
N GLU A 245 -13.70 11.31 16.44
CA GLU A 245 -14.29 12.57 16.92
C GLU A 245 -13.25 13.70 17.01
N ASP A 246 -11.97 13.35 17.19
CA ASP A 246 -10.85 14.29 17.27
C ASP A 246 -10.19 14.59 15.91
N MET A 247 -10.60 13.90 14.84
CA MET A 247 -10.14 14.14 13.48
C MET A 247 -10.75 15.39 12.87
N THR A 248 -10.04 16.01 11.92
CA THR A 248 -10.61 17.10 11.11
C THR A 248 -11.77 16.61 10.26
N PRO A 249 -12.65 17.51 9.76
CA PRO A 249 -13.74 17.10 8.86
C PRO A 249 -13.28 16.31 7.64
N GLU A 250 -12.14 16.68 7.05
CA GLU A 250 -11.57 16.04 5.86
C GLU A 250 -11.05 14.63 6.18
N GLU A 251 -10.31 14.47 7.28
CA GLU A 251 -9.84 13.17 7.75
C GLU A 251 -11.00 12.24 8.10
N ARG A 252 -12.01 12.77 8.80
CA ARG A 252 -13.21 12.04 9.18
C ARG A 252 -13.99 11.55 7.95
N ALA A 253 -14.10 12.39 6.91
CA ALA A 253 -14.77 12.00 5.68
C ALA A 253 -14.15 10.72 5.11
N VAL A 254 -12.83 10.58 5.08
CA VAL A 254 -12.17 9.38 4.56
C VAL A 254 -12.47 8.11 5.39
N MET A 255 -12.89 8.27 6.65
CA MET A 255 -13.22 7.15 7.55
C MET A 255 -14.68 6.67 7.45
N GLU A 256 -15.54 7.37 6.70
CA GLU A 256 -16.97 7.06 6.64
C GLU A 256 -17.27 5.66 6.10
N ALA A 257 -18.36 5.07 6.59
CA ALA A 257 -18.87 3.80 6.09
C ALA A 257 -19.27 3.88 4.60
N PRO A 258 -19.23 2.78 3.84
CA PRO A 258 -19.49 2.80 2.40
C PRO A 258 -20.89 3.32 2.04
N HIS A 259 -20.95 4.38 1.23
CA HIS A 259 -22.19 4.90 0.63
C HIS A 259 -21.90 5.79 -0.57
N ILE A 260 -22.91 6.06 -1.41
CA ILE A 260 -22.79 7.05 -2.48
C ILE A 260 -22.79 8.43 -1.84
N ARG A 261 -21.61 9.08 -1.85
CA ARG A 261 -21.45 10.48 -1.49
C ARG A 261 -21.73 11.34 -2.71
N ARG A 262 -22.50 12.42 -2.50
CA ARG A 262 -22.88 13.39 -3.53
C ARG A 262 -22.20 14.71 -3.24
#